data_AF-A0A967TKS2-F1
#
_entry.id   AF-A0A967TKS2-F1
#
_cell.length_a   1.000
_cell.length_b   1.000
_cell.length_c   1.000
_cell.angle_alpha   90.00
_cell.angle_beta   90.00
_cell.angle_gamma   90.00
#
_symmetry.space_group_name_H-M   'P 1'
#
loop_
_entity.id
_entity.type
_entity.pdbx_description
1 polymer ?
#
loop_
_entity_poly.entity_id
_entity_poly.type
_entity_poly.pdbx_seq_one_letter_code
_entity_poly.pdbx_strand_id
1 'polypeptide(L)'
;MLEKDHPWRPEENGDDGRVMVLTAERIPLDVHPVQSDRIGDGQVCLGAHFRDKLLARSAMEEEQAELILELLKVPAQVGLLAAEEDDGVQANLVALLPHGEVQHILRRMELEQEPWKASLEAAGYEETSDPERPVMVPLGLVVRIPQKRVSPGDLREEAEDMLRSIMTRGGQEVVDQLLDTI
;
A
#
# COMPACT_ATOMS: atom_id res chain seq x y z
N MET A 1 30.51 -29.52 -33.55
CA MET A 1 29.72 -30.02 -32.41
C MET A 1 29.63 -28.84 -31.45
N LEU A 2 28.58 -28.04 -31.59
CA LEU A 2 28.38 -26.78 -30.87
C LEU A 2 27.46 -27.08 -29.69
N GLU A 3 27.98 -26.94 -28.48
CA GLU A 3 27.17 -26.92 -27.25
C GLU A 3 26.25 -25.69 -27.29
N LYS A 4 24.98 -25.95 -27.05
CA LYS A 4 23.91 -24.95 -27.09
C LYS A 4 23.97 -24.17 -25.78
N ASP A 5 24.28 -22.88 -25.87
CA ASP A 5 23.88 -21.88 -24.88
C ASP A 5 22.37 -22.00 -24.63
N HIS A 6 21.99 -22.37 -23.42
CA HIS A 6 20.61 -22.30 -22.94
C HIS A 6 20.38 -20.90 -22.36
N PRO A 7 19.54 -20.04 -22.97
CA PRO A 7 19.20 -18.73 -22.43
C PRO A 7 18.05 -18.90 -21.43
N TRP A 8 18.34 -19.46 -20.27
CA TRP A 8 17.48 -19.32 -19.09
C TRP A 8 18.37 -19.20 -17.87
N ARG A 9 18.83 -17.96 -17.66
CA ARG A 9 19.28 -17.49 -16.35
C ARG A 9 18.00 -17.04 -15.65
N PRO A 10 17.65 -17.53 -14.45
CA PRO A 10 16.59 -16.88 -13.68
C PRO A 10 16.99 -15.41 -13.59
N GLU A 11 16.08 -14.51 -13.95
CA GLU A 11 16.28 -13.08 -13.73
C GLU A 11 16.66 -12.95 -12.26
N GLU A 12 17.90 -12.52 -11.99
CA GLU A 12 18.27 -12.01 -10.68
C GLU A 12 17.31 -10.84 -10.45
N ASN A 13 16.21 -11.10 -9.73
CA ASN A 13 15.43 -10.06 -9.09
C ASN A 13 16.47 -9.16 -8.43
N GLY A 14 16.59 -7.91 -8.90
CA GLY A 14 17.53 -6.97 -8.31
C GLY A 14 17.27 -6.95 -6.81
N ASP A 15 18.26 -7.39 -6.04
CA ASP A 15 18.22 -7.33 -4.59
C ASP A 15 18.41 -5.86 -4.22
N ASP A 16 17.32 -5.10 -4.26
CA ASP A 16 17.25 -3.72 -3.78
C ASP A 16 17.29 -3.65 -2.24
N GLY A 17 17.60 -4.77 -1.57
CA GLY A 17 17.66 -4.88 -0.12
C GLY A 17 16.29 -4.83 0.54
N ARG A 18 15.20 -4.97 -0.23
CA ARG A 18 13.83 -4.84 0.25
C ARG A 18 13.12 -6.18 0.40
N VAL A 19 12.26 -6.26 1.41
CA VAL A 19 11.37 -7.40 1.61
C VAL A 19 9.92 -6.93 1.67
N MET A 20 9.04 -7.68 0.99
CA MET A 20 7.60 -7.55 1.17
C MET A 20 7.10 -8.72 2.02
N VAL A 21 6.29 -8.40 3.02
CA VAL A 21 5.53 -9.36 3.83
C VAL A 21 4.06 -8.95 3.79
N LEU A 22 3.16 -9.93 3.78
CA LEU A 22 1.72 -9.70 3.57
C LEU A 22 0.90 -10.43 4.63
N THR A 23 -0.30 -9.90 4.92
CA THR A 23 -1.32 -10.68 5.62
C THR A 23 -1.74 -11.88 4.76
N ALA A 24 -2.05 -12.99 5.44
CA ALA A 24 -2.46 -14.23 4.78
C ALA A 24 -3.77 -14.08 3.99
N GLU A 25 -4.68 -13.25 4.49
CA GLU A 25 -5.99 -13.00 3.89
C GLU A 25 -6.17 -11.50 3.60
N ARG A 26 -7.12 -11.21 2.71
CA ARG A 26 -7.64 -9.86 2.51
C ARG A 26 -8.56 -9.50 3.68
N ILE A 27 -8.40 -8.30 4.19
CA ILE A 27 -9.16 -7.80 5.33
C ILE A 27 -9.85 -6.48 4.98
N PRO A 28 -11.06 -6.24 5.51
CA PRO A 28 -11.68 -4.93 5.41
C PRO A 28 -10.89 -3.93 6.26
N LEU A 29 -10.55 -2.79 5.67
CA LEU A 29 -9.96 -1.66 6.37
C LEU A 29 -11.05 -0.61 6.59
N ASP A 30 -11.09 -0.03 7.79
CA ASP A 30 -11.88 1.17 8.05
C ASP A 30 -10.98 2.38 7.87
N VAL A 31 -11.23 3.13 6.80
CA VAL A 31 -10.44 4.31 6.44
C VAL A 31 -11.34 5.52 6.48
N HIS A 32 -10.93 6.52 7.26
CA HIS A 32 -11.68 7.77 7.40
C HIS A 32 -10.76 8.92 7.77
N PRO A 33 -11.18 10.18 7.52
CA PRO A 33 -10.44 11.35 7.97
C PRO A 33 -10.25 11.37 9.49
N VAL A 34 -9.06 11.72 9.93
CA VAL A 34 -8.69 11.87 11.35
C VAL A 34 -8.12 13.26 11.60
N GLN A 35 -8.30 13.79 12.81
CA GLN A 35 -7.70 15.06 13.18
C GLN A 35 -6.18 14.93 13.32
N SER A 36 -5.46 15.93 12.80
CA SER A 36 -4.02 16.04 12.92
C SER A 36 -3.62 17.52 12.87
N ASP A 37 -2.93 18.01 13.90
CA ASP A 37 -2.45 19.40 13.99
C ASP A 37 -1.23 19.66 13.09
N ARG A 38 -0.82 18.65 12.34
CA ARG A 38 0.46 18.60 11.66
C ARG A 38 0.31 18.66 10.14
N ILE A 39 -0.90 18.58 9.60
CA ILE A 39 -1.12 18.65 8.15
C ILE A 39 -1.08 20.10 7.64
N GLY A 40 -0.60 20.29 6.41
CA GLY A 40 -0.62 21.59 5.75
C GLY A 40 -2.01 22.05 5.35
N ASP A 41 -2.16 23.33 5.01
CA ASP A 41 -3.41 23.88 4.49
C ASP A 41 -3.85 23.12 3.23
N GLY A 42 -5.13 22.74 3.16
CA GLY A 42 -5.70 22.01 2.01
C GLY A 42 -5.50 20.49 2.04
N GLN A 43 -4.80 19.95 3.04
CA GLN A 43 -4.57 18.52 3.16
C GLN A 43 -5.63 17.83 4.03
N VAL A 44 -5.81 16.53 3.77
CA VAL A 44 -6.63 15.62 4.57
C VAL A 44 -5.73 14.55 5.16
N CYS A 45 -5.87 14.29 6.47
CA CYS A 45 -5.22 13.15 7.11
C CYS A 45 -6.19 11.97 7.14
N LEU A 46 -5.87 10.88 6.45
CA LEU A 46 -6.61 9.63 6.56
C LEU A 46 -5.97 8.71 7.61
N GLY A 47 -6.81 8.09 8.43
CA GLY A 47 -6.42 7.01 9.33
C GLY A 47 -6.93 5.68 8.83
N ALA A 48 -6.03 4.71 8.63
CA ALA A 48 -6.40 3.34 8.29
C ALA A 48 -6.51 2.50 9.56
N HIS A 49 -7.65 1.85 9.77
CA HIS A 49 -7.96 1.08 10.98
C HIS A 49 -8.33 -0.37 10.67
N PHE A 50 -8.05 -1.25 11.62
CA PHE A 50 -8.52 -2.62 11.61
C PHE A 50 -8.86 -3.07 13.04
N ARG A 51 -10.08 -3.58 13.24
CA ARG A 51 -10.59 -4.03 14.56
C ARG A 51 -10.35 -2.99 15.66
N ASP A 52 -10.78 -1.75 15.40
CA ASP A 52 -10.66 -0.59 16.29
C ASP A 52 -9.22 -0.10 16.56
N LYS A 53 -8.23 -0.60 15.79
CA LYS A 53 -6.82 -0.21 15.94
C LYS A 53 -6.40 0.63 14.76
N LEU A 54 -5.90 1.82 15.04
CA LEU A 54 -5.22 2.64 14.05
C LEU A 54 -3.94 1.92 13.60
N LEU A 55 -3.86 1.57 12.33
CA LEU A 55 -2.73 0.90 11.72
C LEU A 55 -1.71 1.90 11.18
N ALA A 56 -2.17 2.98 10.54
CA ALA A 56 -1.34 4.04 10.00
C ALA A 56 -2.15 5.33 9.74
N ARG A 57 -1.43 6.45 9.61
CA ARG A 57 -1.96 7.73 9.16
C ARG A 57 -1.17 8.22 7.95
N SER A 58 -1.85 8.88 7.02
CA SER A 58 -1.21 9.53 5.88
C SER A 58 -1.89 10.86 5.57
N ALA A 59 -1.09 11.90 5.36
CA ALA A 59 -1.55 13.20 4.90
C ALA A 59 -1.44 13.24 3.37
N MET A 60 -2.47 13.77 2.71
CA MET A 60 -2.57 13.83 1.25
C MET A 60 -3.54 14.92 0.81
N GLU A 61 -3.60 15.16 -0.49
CA GLU A 61 -4.57 16.07 -1.09
C GLU A 61 -6.00 15.49 -1.05
N GLU A 62 -7.02 16.35 -1.01
CA GLU A 62 -8.43 15.95 -0.90
C GLU A 62 -8.87 14.97 -1.99
N GLU A 63 -8.52 15.23 -3.26
CA GLU A 63 -8.85 14.35 -4.39
C GLU A 63 -8.22 12.95 -4.23
N GLN A 64 -6.99 12.88 -3.72
CA GLN A 64 -6.32 11.61 -3.44
C GLN A 64 -7.00 10.88 -2.29
N ALA A 65 -7.42 11.60 -1.25
CA ALA A 65 -8.14 11.04 -0.12
C ALA A 65 -9.48 10.43 -0.55
N GLU A 66 -10.26 11.14 -1.36
CA GLU A 66 -11.54 10.65 -1.91
C GLU A 66 -11.35 9.35 -2.72
N LEU A 67 -10.33 9.32 -3.59
CA LEU A 67 -10.02 8.11 -4.34
C LEU A 67 -9.66 6.93 -3.43
N ILE A 68 -8.80 7.14 -2.42
CA ILE A 68 -8.41 6.07 -1.50
C ILE A 68 -9.60 5.57 -0.69
N LEU A 69 -10.50 6.47 -0.27
CA LEU A 69 -11.73 6.10 0.43
C LEU A 69 -12.62 5.21 -0.44
N GLU A 70 -12.73 5.46 -1.75
CA GLU A 70 -13.47 4.57 -2.66
C GLU A 70 -12.77 3.22 -2.88
N LEU A 71 -11.45 3.24 -3.10
CA LEU A 71 -10.65 2.04 -3.38
C LEU A 71 -10.63 1.07 -2.20
N LEU A 72 -10.59 1.58 -0.97
CA LEU A 72 -10.50 0.76 0.25
C LEU A 72 -11.86 0.35 0.82
N LYS A 73 -12.96 0.54 0.07
CA LYS A 73 -14.26 -0.10 0.38
C LYS A 73 -14.27 -1.61 0.17
N VAL A 74 -13.29 -2.14 -0.59
CA VAL A 74 -13.12 -3.58 -0.78
C VAL A 74 -12.00 -4.12 0.11
N PRO A 75 -12.07 -5.39 0.55
CA PRO A 75 -11.01 -5.99 1.35
C PRO A 75 -9.65 -6.03 0.63
N ALA A 76 -8.59 -5.64 1.34
CA ALA A 76 -7.21 -5.60 0.81
C ALA A 76 -6.29 -6.53 1.60
N GLN A 77 -5.25 -7.06 0.97
CA GLN A 77 -4.12 -7.62 1.75
C GLN A 77 -3.32 -6.46 2.31
N VAL A 78 -2.98 -6.50 3.60
CA VAL A 78 -2.10 -5.50 4.19
C VAL A 78 -0.67 -6.01 4.09
N GLY A 79 0.20 -5.18 3.56
CA GLY A 79 1.60 -5.48 3.35
C GLY A 79 2.52 -4.50 4.05
N LEU A 80 3.74 -4.96 4.31
CA LEU A 80 4.83 -4.12 4.76
C LEU A 80 6.00 -4.30 3.79
N LEU A 81 6.34 -3.23 3.07
CA LEU A 81 7.53 -3.16 2.21
C LEU A 81 8.66 -2.54 3.03
N ALA A 82 9.58 -3.36 3.51
CA ALA A 82 10.65 -2.97 4.41
C ALA A 82 12.02 -2.96 3.71
N ALA A 83 12.89 -2.06 4.16
CA ALA A 83 14.30 -1.96 3.79
C ALA A 83 15.14 -1.81 5.06
N GLU A 84 16.35 -2.35 5.04
CA GLU A 84 17.35 -2.09 6.07
C GLU A 84 18.05 -0.76 5.76
N GLU A 85 18.13 0.13 6.75
CA GLU A 85 18.74 1.45 6.66
C GLU A 85 19.69 1.67 7.86
N ASP A 86 20.56 2.68 7.78
CA ASP A 86 21.54 2.98 8.85
C ASP A 86 20.88 3.24 10.23
N ASP A 87 19.64 3.74 10.22
CA ASP A 87 18.86 4.10 11.40
C ASP A 87 17.83 3.04 11.83
N GLY A 88 17.91 1.83 11.27
CA GLY A 88 17.06 0.70 11.60
C GLY A 88 16.30 0.18 10.38
N VAL A 89 15.06 -0.27 10.58
CA VAL A 89 14.21 -0.73 9.48
C VAL A 89 13.23 0.37 9.12
N GLN A 90 13.23 0.79 7.85
CA GLN A 90 12.22 1.68 7.29
C GLN A 90 11.26 0.87 6.44
N ALA A 91 9.96 1.13 6.60
CA ALA A 91 8.95 0.38 5.90
C ALA A 91 7.74 1.21 5.48
N ASN A 92 7.14 0.84 4.35
CA ASN A 92 5.85 1.36 3.91
C ASN A 92 4.76 0.33 4.22
N LEU A 93 3.79 0.70 5.04
CA LEU A 93 2.55 -0.05 5.19
C LEU A 93 1.69 0.22 3.96
N VAL A 94 1.21 -0.83 3.31
CA VAL A 94 0.49 -0.76 2.04
C VAL A 94 -0.74 -1.64 2.05
N ALA A 95 -1.78 -1.24 1.32
CA ALA A 95 -2.92 -2.09 0.98
C ALA A 95 -2.74 -2.59 -0.46
N LEU A 96 -2.77 -3.91 -0.65
CA LEU A 96 -2.75 -4.54 -1.97
C LEU A 96 -4.18 -4.90 -2.37
N LEU A 97 -4.63 -4.24 -3.43
CA LEU A 97 -5.95 -4.40 -4.00
C LEU A 97 -5.89 -5.24 -5.29
N PRO A 98 -6.92 -6.04 -5.58
CA PRO A 98 -7.00 -6.80 -6.82
C PRO A 98 -7.17 -5.84 -8.00
N HIS A 99 -6.37 -6.03 -9.05
CA HIS A 99 -6.40 -5.15 -10.21
C HIS A 99 -7.81 -4.98 -10.80
N GLY A 100 -8.52 -6.09 -11.00
CA GLY A 100 -9.88 -6.05 -11.58
C GLY A 100 -10.89 -5.28 -10.72
N GLU A 101 -10.77 -5.35 -9.39
CA GLU A 101 -11.65 -4.59 -8.49
C GLU A 101 -11.34 -3.09 -8.56
N VAL A 102 -10.05 -2.72 -8.61
CA VAL A 102 -9.64 -1.32 -8.78
C VAL A 102 -10.11 -0.76 -10.11
N GLN A 103 -9.90 -1.49 -11.22
CA GLN A 103 -10.38 -1.05 -12.54
C GLN A 103 -11.89 -0.85 -12.55
N HIS A 104 -12.64 -1.74 -11.90
CA HIS A 104 -14.08 -1.59 -11.79
C HIS A 104 -14.50 -0.34 -11.01
N ILE A 105 -13.84 -0.04 -9.89
CA ILE A 105 -14.10 1.16 -9.09
C ILE A 105 -13.76 2.43 -9.88
N LEU A 106 -12.57 2.48 -10.49
CA LEU A 106 -12.13 3.63 -11.29
C LEU A 106 -13.08 3.89 -12.47
N ARG A 107 -13.45 2.84 -13.21
CA ARG A 107 -14.41 2.95 -14.32
C ARG A 107 -15.77 3.45 -13.84
N ARG A 108 -16.27 2.96 -12.71
CA ARG A 108 -17.53 3.44 -12.14
C ARG A 108 -17.46 4.94 -11.82
N MET A 109 -16.38 5.37 -11.16
CA MET A 109 -16.16 6.79 -10.83
C MET A 109 -16.07 7.66 -12.09
N GLU A 110 -15.40 7.18 -13.13
CA GLU A 110 -15.31 7.88 -14.40
C GLU A 110 -16.67 8.00 -15.08
N LEU A 111 -17.46 6.92 -15.14
CA LEU A 111 -18.81 6.94 -15.72
C LEU A 111 -19.79 7.82 -14.94
N GLU A 112 -19.60 7.99 -13.63
CA GLU A 112 -20.38 8.93 -12.82
C GLU A 112 -20.07 10.39 -13.20
N GLN A 113 -18.80 10.71 -13.49
CA GLN A 113 -18.37 12.04 -13.92
C GLN A 113 -18.67 12.30 -15.40
N GLU A 114 -18.54 11.28 -16.25
CA GLU A 114 -18.68 11.35 -17.70
C GLU A 114 -19.62 10.26 -18.24
N PRO A 115 -20.94 10.36 -17.97
CA PRO A 115 -21.91 9.31 -18.34
C PRO A 115 -21.99 9.01 -19.83
N TRP A 116 -21.57 9.95 -20.69
CA TRP A 116 -21.55 9.78 -22.13
C TRP A 116 -20.55 8.71 -22.60
N LYS A 117 -19.50 8.41 -21.81
CA LYS A 117 -18.52 7.34 -22.12
C LYS A 117 -19.17 5.96 -22.18
N ALA A 118 -20.20 5.69 -21.37
CA ALA A 118 -20.96 4.43 -21.43
C ALA A 118 -21.57 4.19 -22.82
N SER A 119 -21.94 5.26 -23.54
CA SER A 119 -22.49 5.15 -24.90
C SER A 119 -21.42 4.78 -25.94
N LEU A 120 -20.15 5.15 -25.70
CA LEU A 120 -19.03 4.80 -26.58
C LEU A 120 -18.60 3.34 -26.40
N GLU A 121 -18.61 2.85 -25.16
CA GLU A 121 -18.30 1.45 -24.85
C GLU A 121 -19.36 0.50 -25.43
N ALA A 122 -20.65 0.86 -25.31
CA ALA A 122 -21.75 0.11 -25.94
C ALA A 122 -21.62 0.03 -27.47
N ALA A 123 -20.88 0.95 -28.10
CA ALA A 123 -20.56 0.95 -29.52
C ALA A 123 -19.34 0.09 -29.89
N GLY A 124 -18.73 -0.62 -28.93
CA GLY A 124 -17.68 -1.62 -29.16
C GLY A 124 -16.24 -1.10 -29.12
N TYR A 125 -16.01 0.11 -28.59
CA TYR A 125 -14.67 0.60 -28.26
C TYR A 125 -14.31 0.15 -26.85
N GLU A 126 -13.68 -1.01 -26.72
CA GLU A 126 -13.21 -1.54 -25.43
C GLU A 126 -11.68 -1.39 -25.37
N GLU A 127 -11.17 -0.61 -24.40
CA GLU A 127 -9.74 -0.51 -24.15
C GLU A 127 -9.26 -1.82 -23.51
N THR A 128 -8.27 -2.47 -24.14
CA THR A 128 -7.68 -3.69 -23.61
C THR A 128 -6.84 -3.38 -22.38
N SER A 129 -7.42 -3.59 -21.19
CA SER A 129 -6.70 -3.53 -19.92
C SER A 129 -5.94 -4.84 -19.69
N ASP A 130 -4.62 -4.76 -19.46
CA ASP A 130 -3.75 -5.89 -19.13
C ASP A 130 -3.73 -6.09 -17.60
N PRO A 131 -4.19 -7.23 -17.04
CA PRO A 131 -4.27 -7.34 -15.60
C PRO A 131 -3.64 -8.62 -15.06
N GLU A 132 -2.52 -8.51 -14.34
CA GLU A 132 -2.21 -9.50 -13.28
C GLU A 132 -1.56 -8.92 -12.02
N ARG A 133 -1.07 -7.67 -12.02
CA ARG A 133 -0.40 -7.12 -10.83
C ARG A 133 -1.38 -6.42 -9.89
N PRO A 134 -1.37 -6.73 -8.58
CA PRO A 134 -2.18 -6.01 -7.60
C PRO A 134 -1.78 -4.53 -7.55
N VAL A 135 -2.77 -3.69 -7.29
CA VAL A 135 -2.56 -2.25 -7.11
C VAL A 135 -2.18 -2.00 -5.66
N MET A 136 -1.11 -1.23 -5.45
CA MET A 136 -0.59 -0.91 -4.13
C MET A 136 -1.03 0.49 -3.74
N VAL A 137 -1.72 0.61 -2.60
CA VAL A 137 -2.13 1.88 -2.00
C VAL A 137 -1.32 2.10 -0.73
N PRO A 138 -0.46 3.14 -0.66
CA PRO A 138 0.27 3.46 0.56
C PRO A 138 -0.67 3.86 1.70
N LEU A 139 -0.48 3.27 2.88
CA LEU A 139 -1.23 3.59 4.09
C LEU A 139 -0.43 4.46 5.07
N GLY A 140 0.90 4.34 5.07
CA GLY A 140 1.79 5.16 5.88
C GLY A 140 3.19 4.55 6.05
N LEU A 141 4.07 5.30 6.71
CA LEU A 141 5.44 4.89 7.00
C LEU A 141 5.54 4.28 8.40
N VAL A 142 6.41 3.28 8.55
CA VAL A 142 6.71 2.62 9.81
C VAL A 142 8.22 2.53 9.94
N VAL A 143 8.74 2.88 11.11
CA VAL A 143 10.17 2.78 11.42
C VAL A 143 10.37 1.94 12.66
N ARG A 144 11.33 1.03 12.62
CA ARG A 144 11.80 0.29 13.79
C ARG A 144 13.26 0.58 14.04
N ILE A 145 13.52 1.33 15.10
CA ILE A 145 14.88 1.68 15.53
C ILE A 145 15.66 0.44 16.01
N PRO A 146 17.00 0.43 15.91
CA PRO A 146 17.82 -0.74 16.21
C PRO A 146 17.59 -1.34 17.60
N GLN A 147 17.33 -0.51 18.61
CA GLN A 147 17.11 -0.93 20.00
C GLN A 147 15.79 -1.68 20.20
N LYS A 148 14.88 -1.63 19.23
CA LYS A 148 13.55 -2.27 19.26
C LYS A 148 13.45 -3.48 18.33
N ARG A 149 14.53 -3.82 17.62
CA ARG A 149 14.57 -4.98 16.72
C ARG A 149 14.43 -6.29 17.47
N VAL A 150 13.70 -7.22 16.85
CA VAL A 150 13.47 -8.58 17.38
C VAL A 150 14.40 -9.58 16.69
N SER A 151 14.64 -9.39 15.39
CA SER A 151 15.50 -10.21 14.53
C SER A 151 16.50 -9.35 13.74
N PRO A 152 17.55 -8.80 14.38
CA PRO A 152 18.46 -7.84 13.75
C PRO A 152 19.26 -8.34 12.53
N GLY A 153 19.32 -9.66 12.32
CA GLY A 153 20.05 -10.30 11.22
C GLY A 153 19.17 -10.84 10.11
N ASP A 154 17.84 -10.72 10.22
CA ASP A 154 16.90 -11.20 9.22
C ASP A 154 15.79 -10.17 9.00
N LEU A 155 15.92 -9.38 7.93
CA LEU A 155 14.97 -8.33 7.59
C LEU A 155 13.56 -8.87 7.33
N ARG A 156 13.44 -10.09 6.78
CA ARG A 156 12.12 -10.69 6.51
C ARG A 156 11.43 -11.06 7.81
N GLU A 157 12.12 -11.75 8.71
CA GLU A 157 11.56 -12.12 10.02
C GLU A 157 11.22 -10.86 10.84
N GLU A 158 12.07 -9.83 10.77
CA GLU A 158 11.81 -8.53 11.40
C GLU A 158 10.55 -7.87 10.84
N ALA A 159 10.39 -7.84 9.51
CA ALA A 159 9.21 -7.27 8.85
C ALA A 159 7.93 -8.05 9.17
N GLU A 160 7.99 -9.39 9.27
CA GLU A 160 6.86 -10.22 9.69
C GLU A 160 6.44 -9.91 11.13
N ASP A 161 7.40 -9.73 12.04
CA ASP A 161 7.11 -9.30 13.40
C ASP A 161 6.52 -7.89 13.45
N MET A 162 7.08 -6.94 12.68
CA MET A 162 6.55 -5.59 12.54
C MET A 162 5.09 -5.61 12.09
N LEU A 163 4.79 -6.29 10.99
CA LEU A 163 3.43 -6.38 10.45
C LEU A 163 2.50 -7.04 11.47
N ARG A 164 2.91 -8.14 12.10
CA ARG A 164 2.13 -8.81 13.15
C ARG A 164 1.86 -7.87 14.34
N SER A 165 2.84 -7.11 14.78
CA SER A 165 2.69 -6.14 15.88
C SER A 165 1.67 -5.06 15.50
N ILE A 166 1.78 -4.46 14.32
CA ILE A 166 0.83 -3.46 13.80
C ILE A 166 -0.59 -4.02 13.75
N MET A 167 -0.77 -5.21 13.17
CA MET A 167 -2.09 -5.84 13.03
C MET A 167 -2.71 -6.24 14.37
N THR A 168 -1.89 -6.54 15.40
CA THR A 168 -2.37 -7.02 16.69
C THR A 168 -2.46 -5.95 17.76
N ARG A 169 -1.68 -4.86 17.68
CA ARG A 169 -1.59 -3.81 18.70
C ARG A 169 -1.90 -2.42 18.16
N GLY A 170 -2.03 -2.27 16.85
CA GLY A 170 -2.06 -0.97 16.18
C GLY A 170 -0.66 -0.42 15.94
N GLY A 171 -0.58 0.59 15.08
CA GLY A 171 0.63 1.30 14.73
C GLY A 171 1.05 2.32 15.79
N GLN A 172 1.22 1.93 17.06
CA GLN A 172 1.72 2.85 18.09
C GLN A 172 3.18 3.31 17.86
N GLU A 173 3.90 2.63 16.96
CA GLU A 173 5.25 2.98 16.48
C GLU A 173 5.24 3.54 15.04
N VAL A 174 4.06 3.82 14.47
CA VAL A 174 3.96 4.53 13.19
C VAL A 174 4.48 5.93 13.42
N VAL A 175 5.63 6.19 12.81
CA VAL A 175 6.18 7.52 12.69
C VAL A 175 5.15 8.29 11.89
N ASP A 176 4.46 9.21 12.58
CA ASP A 176 3.91 10.39 11.94
C ASP A 176 4.89 10.79 10.86
N GLN A 177 4.45 10.79 9.61
CA GLN A 177 5.23 11.38 8.54
C GLN A 177 5.82 12.68 9.10
N LEU A 178 7.11 12.90 8.88
CA LEU A 178 7.74 14.19 9.09
C LEU A 178 6.77 15.25 8.53
N LEU A 179 6.06 15.89 9.44
CA LEU A 179 5.13 16.97 9.12
C LEU A 179 5.88 18.31 9.14
N ASP A 180 7.21 18.23 9.19
CA ASP A 180 8.16 19.33 9.06
C ASP A 180 9.03 19.11 7.80
N THR A 181 8.41 19.04 6.62
CA THR A 181 9.11 19.42 5.39
C THR A 181 8.15 20.07 4.39
N ILE A 182 7.79 21.32 4.67
CA ILE A 182 7.57 22.35 3.63
C ILE A 182 8.31 23.61 4.06
#